data_AF-A0A4D6HAG2-F1
#
_entry.id   AF-A0A4D6HAG2-F1
#
_cell.length_a   1.000
_cell.length_b   1.000
_cell.length_c   1.000
_cell.angle_alpha   90.00
_cell.angle_beta   90.00
_cell.angle_gamma   90.00
#
_symmetry.space_group_name_H-M   'P 1'
#
loop_
_entity.id
_entity.type
_entity.pdbx_description
1 polymer ?
#
loop_
_entity_poly.entity_id
_entity_poly.type
_entity_poly.pdbx_seq_one_letter_code
_entity_poly.pdbx_strand_id
1 'polypeptide(L)'
;MPDEPDDLDDVVSRAEDAFGGHLGRPDYEEGLDPNTHDADVIQLRKACRLLDACRLLREHDGYHTSVIEMSFAAIERTFEFYALTASNDTIDDFREGHNRAYDRGADLGLVTAETARRLTQLYRDNRAAAYYRDTVAAAQQADAMFDLAVAIHDYVKNFARLSHECQCRR
;
A
#
# COMPACT_ATOMS: atom_id res chain seq x y z
N MET A 1 0.79 -36.57 8.08
CA MET A 1 1.18 -35.17 8.30
C MET A 1 2.60 -35.06 7.78
N PRO A 2 2.92 -34.12 6.88
CA PRO A 2 4.32 -33.83 6.59
C PRO A 2 4.99 -33.36 7.89
N ASP A 3 6.21 -33.85 8.15
CA ASP A 3 7.02 -33.38 9.27
C ASP A 3 7.51 -31.95 8.97
N GLU A 4 7.53 -31.10 10.00
CA GLU A 4 8.01 -29.73 9.89
C GLU A 4 9.54 -29.73 9.69
N PRO A 5 10.09 -28.90 8.77
CA PRO A 5 11.54 -28.76 8.64
C PRO A 5 12.17 -28.34 9.97
N ASP A 6 13.27 -28.99 10.35
CA ASP A 6 13.95 -28.75 11.63
C ASP A 6 14.40 -27.29 11.82
N ASP A 7 14.59 -26.53 10.73
CA ASP A 7 15.02 -25.14 10.73
C ASP A 7 13.87 -24.11 10.65
N LEU A 8 12.61 -24.56 10.52
CA LEU A 8 11.47 -23.65 10.33
C LEU A 8 11.25 -22.74 11.56
N ASP A 9 11.35 -23.30 12.77
CA ASP A 9 11.19 -22.57 14.02
C ASP A 9 12.25 -21.46 14.18
N ASP A 10 13.50 -21.76 13.81
CA ASP A 10 14.61 -20.82 13.85
C ASP A 10 14.39 -19.64 12.88
N VAL A 11 13.95 -19.92 11.64
CA VAL A 11 13.72 -18.85 10.66
C VAL A 11 12.48 -18.02 10.97
N VAL A 12 11.44 -18.60 11.59
CA VAL A 12 10.28 -17.87 12.10
C VAL A 12 10.68 -16.96 13.26
N SER A 13 11.37 -17.52 14.27
CA SER A 13 11.86 -16.76 15.43
C SER A 13 12.72 -15.57 14.99
N ARG A 14 13.61 -15.79 14.02
CA ARG A 14 14.43 -14.71 13.46
C ARG A 14 13.61 -13.61 12.77
N ALA A 15 12.52 -13.97 12.07
CA ALA A 15 11.63 -12.99 11.46
C ALA A 15 10.87 -12.19 12.53
N GLU A 16 10.40 -12.85 13.60
CA GLU A 16 9.75 -12.21 14.74
C GLU A 16 10.70 -11.24 15.45
N ASP A 17 11.94 -11.65 15.69
CA ASP A 17 13.00 -10.79 16.25
C ASP A 17 13.25 -9.56 15.38
N ALA A 18 13.24 -9.71 14.05
CA ALA A 18 13.39 -8.59 13.12
C ALA A 18 12.24 -7.59 13.25
N PHE A 19 10.98 -8.08 13.28
CA PHE A 19 9.80 -7.22 13.45
C PHE A 19 9.69 -6.61 14.86
N GLY A 20 10.21 -7.30 15.88
CA GLY A 20 10.29 -6.82 17.27
C GLY A 20 11.43 -5.82 17.54
N GLY A 21 12.31 -5.60 16.56
CA GLY A 21 13.48 -4.72 16.71
C GLY A 21 14.60 -5.31 17.58
N HIS A 22 14.61 -6.64 17.76
CA HIS A 22 15.61 -7.35 18.56
C HIS A 22 16.94 -7.55 17.83
N LEU A 23 16.99 -7.27 16.52
CA LEU A 23 18.20 -7.40 15.68
C LEU A 23 19.06 -6.12 15.59
N GLY A 24 18.80 -5.12 16.43
CA GLY A 24 19.54 -3.85 16.48
C GLY A 24 18.85 -2.71 15.74
N ARG A 25 19.62 -1.66 15.40
CA ARG A 25 19.07 -0.47 14.74
C ARG A 25 18.55 -0.84 13.33
N PRO A 26 17.27 -0.57 13.02
CA PRO A 26 16.74 -0.82 11.68
C PRO A 26 17.44 0.02 10.61
N ASP A 27 17.64 -0.57 9.44
CA ASP A 27 18.01 0.12 8.22
C ASP A 27 16.74 0.37 7.40
N TYR A 28 16.33 1.63 7.30
CA TYR A 28 15.09 2.02 6.62
C TYR A 28 15.38 2.38 5.15
N GLU A 29 14.39 2.14 4.29
CA GLU A 29 14.44 2.67 2.93
C GLU A 29 14.65 4.20 2.95
N GLU A 30 15.44 4.68 1.99
CA GLU A 30 15.76 6.11 1.88
C GLU A 30 14.48 6.95 1.82
N GLY A 31 14.39 7.90 2.76
CA GLY A 31 13.25 8.81 2.89
C GLY A 31 12.09 8.27 3.73
N LEU A 32 12.21 7.10 4.36
CA LEU A 32 11.17 6.48 5.20
C LEU A 32 11.55 6.35 6.69
N ASP A 33 12.62 7.01 7.16
CA ASP A 33 13.02 6.97 8.58
C ASP A 33 12.04 7.78 9.45
N PRO A 34 11.30 7.14 10.39
CA PRO A 34 10.32 7.80 11.26
C PRO A 34 10.92 8.78 12.27
N ASN A 35 12.24 8.81 12.44
CA ASN A 35 12.91 9.82 13.27
C ASN A 35 13.15 11.13 12.51
N THR A 36 12.95 11.13 11.18
CA THR A 36 13.25 12.28 10.30
C THR A 36 12.05 12.81 9.53
N HIS A 37 10.98 12.02 9.44
CA HIS A 37 9.80 12.35 8.65
C HIS A 37 8.52 12.06 9.43
N ASP A 38 7.53 12.93 9.26
CA ASP A 38 6.20 12.77 9.82
C ASP A 38 5.44 11.62 9.15
N ALA A 39 4.43 11.10 9.84
CA ALA A 39 3.70 9.90 9.40
C ALA A 39 3.01 10.07 8.05
N ASP A 40 2.48 11.26 7.76
CA ASP A 40 1.87 11.60 6.47
C ASP A 40 2.89 11.55 5.31
N VAL A 41 4.04 12.19 5.48
CA VAL A 41 5.17 12.14 4.52
C VAL A 41 5.60 10.70 4.28
N ILE A 42 5.68 9.89 5.34
CA ILE A 42 6.03 8.47 5.22
C ILE A 42 4.98 7.71 4.40
N GLN A 43 3.68 7.93 4.62
CA GLN A 43 2.65 7.26 3.79
C GLN A 43 2.72 7.69 2.32
N LEU A 44 2.94 8.98 2.05
CA LEU A 44 3.10 9.48 0.68
C LEU A 44 4.29 8.80 -0.02
N ARG A 45 5.44 8.73 0.65
CA ARG A 45 6.66 8.14 0.08
C ARG A 45 6.57 6.62 -0.03
N LYS A 46 5.88 5.93 0.90
CA LYS A 46 5.53 4.51 0.74
C LYS A 46 4.69 4.27 -0.51
N ALA A 47 3.69 5.11 -0.76
CA ALA A 47 2.92 5.04 -2.01
C ALA A 47 3.82 5.23 -3.24
N CYS A 48 4.78 6.17 -3.21
CA CYS A 48 5.74 6.37 -4.29
C CYS A 48 6.60 5.11 -4.53
N ARG A 49 7.13 4.49 -3.47
CA ARG A 49 7.94 3.26 -3.53
C ARG A 49 7.16 2.10 -4.13
N LEU A 50 5.90 1.93 -3.72
CA LEU A 50 5.01 0.89 -4.26
C LEU A 50 4.73 1.09 -5.74
N LEU A 51 4.48 2.34 -6.18
CA LEU A 51 4.29 2.65 -7.60
C LEU A 51 5.57 2.43 -8.42
N ASP A 52 6.74 2.78 -7.88
CA ASP A 52 8.02 2.50 -8.53
C ASP A 52 8.29 0.99 -8.63
N ALA A 53 7.96 0.21 -7.60
CA ALA A 53 8.05 -1.25 -7.66
C ALA A 53 7.10 -1.84 -8.71
N CYS A 54 5.86 -1.34 -8.80
CA CYS A 54 4.93 -1.73 -9.86
C CYS A 54 5.50 -1.45 -11.27
N ARG A 55 6.14 -0.29 -11.49
CA ARG A 55 6.78 0.02 -12.79
C ARG A 55 7.86 -1.01 -13.12
N LEU A 56 8.77 -1.26 -12.18
CA LEU A 56 9.86 -2.23 -12.37
C LEU A 56 9.32 -3.63 -12.70
N LEU A 57 8.33 -4.10 -11.96
CA LEU A 57 7.78 -5.45 -12.16
C LEU A 57 6.99 -5.60 -13.46
N ARG A 58 6.37 -4.52 -13.94
CA ARG A 58 5.71 -4.50 -15.26
C ARG A 58 6.73 -4.57 -16.40
N GLU A 59 7.93 -4.00 -16.23
CA GLU A 59 9.01 -4.11 -17.23
C GLU A 59 9.57 -5.54 -17.36
N HIS A 60 9.44 -6.36 -16.31
CA HIS A 60 9.98 -7.72 -16.28
C HIS A 60 8.99 -8.82 -16.70
N ASP A 61 7.73 -8.48 -17.03
CA ASP A 61 6.61 -9.38 -17.38
C ASP A 61 6.30 -10.50 -16.34
N GLY A 62 5.03 -10.87 -16.21
CA GLY A 62 4.61 -12.03 -15.40
C GLY A 62 4.39 -11.80 -13.90
N TYR A 63 4.64 -10.60 -13.36
CA TYR A 63 4.41 -10.25 -11.94
C TYR A 63 3.02 -9.64 -11.68
N HIS A 64 1.99 -10.07 -12.42
CA HIS A 64 0.67 -9.42 -12.41
C HIS A 64 0.00 -9.41 -11.03
N THR A 65 0.05 -10.50 -10.28
CA THR A 65 -0.51 -10.55 -8.91
C THR A 65 0.16 -9.50 -8.02
N SER A 66 1.49 -9.42 -8.04
CA SER A 66 2.25 -8.45 -7.24
C SER A 66 1.92 -7.01 -7.64
N VAL A 67 1.80 -6.72 -8.93
CA VAL A 67 1.40 -5.39 -9.42
C VAL A 67 0.00 -5.02 -8.92
N ILE A 68 -0.95 -5.95 -8.93
CA ILE A 68 -2.31 -5.72 -8.41
C ILE A 68 -2.28 -5.43 -6.91
N GLU A 69 -1.61 -6.26 -6.11
CA GLU A 69 -1.54 -6.11 -4.65
C GLU A 69 -0.85 -4.81 -4.24
N MET A 70 0.29 -4.49 -4.86
CA MET A 70 0.99 -3.23 -4.59
C MET A 70 0.24 -2.01 -5.09
N SER A 71 -0.56 -2.13 -6.14
CA SER A 71 -1.43 -1.03 -6.58
C SER A 71 -2.51 -0.72 -5.54
N PHE A 72 -3.16 -1.74 -4.94
CA PHE A 72 -4.07 -1.52 -3.80
C PHE A 72 -3.36 -0.88 -2.61
N ALA A 73 -2.18 -1.40 -2.25
CA ALA A 73 -1.39 -0.83 -1.16
C ALA A 73 -1.01 0.64 -1.45
N ALA A 74 -0.63 0.99 -2.69
CA ALA A 74 -0.30 2.36 -3.06
C ALA A 74 -1.51 3.31 -2.93
N ILE A 75 -2.70 2.85 -3.32
CA ILE A 75 -3.95 3.61 -3.16
C ILE A 75 -4.24 3.81 -1.66
N GLU A 76 -4.16 2.76 -0.85
CA GLU A 76 -4.37 2.83 0.61
C GLU A 76 -3.43 3.86 1.25
N ARG A 77 -2.12 3.76 1.02
CA ARG A 77 -1.12 4.70 1.57
C ARG A 77 -1.35 6.13 1.09
N THR A 78 -1.84 6.31 -0.13
CA THR A 78 -2.22 7.64 -0.66
C THR A 78 -3.42 8.23 0.08
N PHE A 79 -4.43 7.42 0.39
CA PHE A 79 -5.61 7.86 1.15
C PHE A 79 -5.25 8.15 2.62
N GLU A 80 -4.42 7.32 3.23
CA GLU A 80 -3.90 7.55 4.59
C GLU A 80 -3.10 8.86 4.64
N PHE A 81 -2.20 9.10 3.69
CA PHE A 81 -1.48 10.38 3.58
C PHE A 81 -2.44 11.58 3.61
N TYR A 82 -3.49 11.54 2.79
CA TYR A 82 -4.48 12.62 2.79
C TYR A 82 -5.18 12.76 4.14
N ALA A 83 -5.60 11.64 4.74
CA ALA A 83 -6.33 11.67 6.00
C ALA A 83 -5.48 12.23 7.16
N LEU A 84 -4.20 11.84 7.22
CA LEU A 84 -3.22 12.37 8.19
C LEU A 84 -2.93 13.86 7.94
N THR A 85 -2.89 14.30 6.69
CA THR A 85 -2.64 15.72 6.34
C THR A 85 -3.87 16.61 6.59
N ALA A 86 -5.07 16.09 6.33
CA ALA A 86 -6.31 16.86 6.29
C ALA A 86 -7.12 16.82 7.60
N SER A 87 -6.67 16.03 8.58
CA SER A 87 -7.39 15.84 9.84
C SER A 87 -6.45 15.59 11.02
N ASN A 88 -6.99 15.16 12.17
CA ASN A 88 -6.22 14.77 13.35
C ASN A 88 -6.08 13.24 13.46
N ASP A 89 -6.33 12.50 12.37
CA ASP A 89 -6.08 11.06 12.34
C ASP A 89 -4.60 10.78 12.59
N THR A 90 -4.32 9.62 13.19
CA THR A 90 -2.98 9.10 13.42
C THR A 90 -2.76 7.82 12.63
N ILE A 91 -1.52 7.32 12.53
CA ILE A 91 -1.31 6.05 11.84
C ILE A 91 -2.01 4.87 12.53
N ASP A 92 -2.22 4.98 13.85
CA ASP A 92 -2.95 3.97 14.62
C ASP A 92 -4.42 3.86 14.18
N ASP A 93 -4.96 4.94 13.60
CA ASP A 93 -6.27 4.97 12.97
C ASP A 93 -6.35 4.16 11.67
N PHE A 94 -5.27 3.56 11.18
CA PHE A 94 -5.33 2.72 9.98
C PHE A 94 -4.87 1.29 10.22
N ARG A 95 -4.69 0.90 11.49
CA ARG A 95 -4.30 -0.47 11.85
C ARG A 95 -5.36 -1.52 11.53
N GLU A 96 -6.63 -1.14 11.61
CA GLU A 96 -7.76 -2.06 11.46
C GLU A 96 -8.28 -2.12 10.02
N GLY A 97 -7.45 -2.70 9.14
CA GLY A 97 -7.87 -3.19 7.83
C GLY A 97 -7.97 -2.15 6.71
N HIS A 98 -7.69 -2.63 5.49
CA HIS A 98 -7.52 -1.80 4.29
C HIS A 98 -8.73 -0.97 3.86
N ASN A 99 -9.94 -1.27 4.36
CA ASN A 99 -11.15 -0.54 3.98
C ASN A 99 -11.25 0.83 4.67
N ARG A 100 -10.62 0.99 5.85
CA ARG A 100 -10.75 2.22 6.65
C ARG A 100 -10.21 3.44 5.92
N ALA A 101 -9.14 3.29 5.14
CA ALA A 101 -8.59 4.36 4.32
C ALA A 101 -9.62 4.90 3.32
N TYR A 102 -10.36 4.03 2.62
CA TYR A 102 -11.36 4.44 1.62
C TYR A 102 -12.56 5.14 2.25
N ASP A 103 -13.11 4.57 3.32
CA ASP A 103 -14.24 5.16 4.05
C ASP A 103 -13.85 6.54 4.58
N ARG A 104 -12.63 6.66 5.14
CA ARG A 104 -12.13 7.93 5.66
C ARG A 104 -11.91 8.98 4.57
N GLY A 105 -11.44 8.56 3.38
CA GLY A 105 -11.35 9.44 2.22
C GLY A 105 -12.70 10.02 1.81
N ALA A 106 -13.78 9.25 1.91
CA ALA A 106 -15.12 9.77 1.66
C ALA A 106 -15.59 10.74 2.76
N ASP A 107 -15.38 10.40 4.03
CA ASP A 107 -15.76 11.24 5.16
C ASP A 107 -15.08 12.62 5.13
N LEU A 108 -13.83 12.67 4.66
CA LEU A 108 -13.04 13.89 4.51
C LEU A 108 -13.25 14.60 3.17
N GLY A 109 -14.20 14.13 2.35
CA GLY A 109 -14.55 14.74 1.07
C GLY A 109 -13.48 14.60 -0.03
N LEU A 110 -12.51 13.71 0.12
CA LEU A 110 -11.50 13.43 -0.91
C LEU A 110 -12.13 12.82 -2.16
N VAL A 111 -13.04 11.88 -1.93
CA VAL A 111 -13.81 11.17 -2.96
C VAL A 111 -15.27 11.07 -2.54
N THR A 112 -16.15 10.74 -3.47
CA THR A 112 -17.56 10.47 -3.13
C THR A 112 -17.70 9.16 -2.37
N ALA A 113 -18.74 9.04 -1.53
CA ALA A 113 -19.08 7.78 -0.87
C ALA A 113 -19.34 6.62 -1.86
N GLU A 114 -19.80 6.92 -3.08
CA GLU A 114 -19.91 5.92 -4.15
C GLU A 114 -18.54 5.41 -4.62
N THR A 115 -17.58 6.32 -4.82
CA THR A 115 -16.22 5.96 -5.23
C THR A 115 -15.54 5.11 -4.17
N ALA A 116 -15.61 5.52 -2.89
CA ALA A 116 -15.06 4.73 -1.78
C ALA A 116 -15.66 3.33 -1.71
N ARG A 117 -16.99 3.19 -1.80
CA ARG A 117 -17.65 1.87 -1.83
C ARG A 117 -17.18 1.01 -3.00
N ARG A 118 -16.97 1.58 -4.18
CA ARG A 118 -16.48 0.86 -5.37
C ARG A 118 -15.04 0.38 -5.18
N LEU A 119 -14.16 1.20 -4.59
CA LEU A 119 -12.78 0.80 -4.26
C LEU A 119 -12.77 -0.34 -3.23
N THR A 120 -13.56 -0.22 -2.16
CA THR A 120 -13.74 -1.28 -1.15
C THR A 120 -14.24 -2.58 -1.79
N GLN A 121 -15.24 -2.50 -2.66
CA GLN A 121 -15.77 -3.68 -3.34
C GLN A 121 -14.73 -4.32 -4.27
N LEU A 122 -14.02 -3.50 -5.05
CA LEU A 122 -12.96 -3.96 -5.94
C LEU A 122 -11.84 -4.71 -5.18
N TYR A 123 -11.43 -4.20 -4.02
CA TYR A 123 -10.47 -4.87 -3.14
C TYR A 123 -10.99 -6.23 -2.63
N ARG A 124 -12.25 -6.27 -2.17
CA ARG A 124 -12.88 -7.50 -1.66
C ARG A 124 -13.03 -8.56 -2.76
N ASP A 125 -13.48 -8.15 -3.94
CA ASP A 125 -13.66 -9.04 -5.08
C ASP A 125 -12.32 -9.63 -5.55
N ASN A 126 -11.28 -8.79 -5.63
CA ASN A 126 -9.93 -9.27 -5.97
C ASN A 126 -9.41 -10.29 -4.94
N ARG A 127 -9.56 -10.00 -3.64
CA ARG A 127 -9.13 -10.91 -2.56
C ARG A 127 -9.91 -12.22 -2.58
N ALA A 128 -11.22 -12.18 -2.84
CA ALA A 128 -12.04 -13.37 -2.96
C ALA A 128 -11.65 -14.22 -4.18
N ALA A 129 -11.46 -13.60 -5.34
CA ALA A 129 -11.06 -14.28 -6.57
C ALA A 129 -9.68 -14.95 -6.45
N ALA A 130 -8.73 -14.29 -5.77
CA ALA A 130 -7.42 -14.88 -5.45
C ALA A 130 -7.54 -16.11 -4.53
N TYR A 131 -8.43 -16.07 -3.54
CA TYR A 131 -8.63 -17.17 -2.58
C TYR A 131 -9.25 -18.42 -3.20
N TYR A 132 -10.23 -18.25 -4.09
CA TYR A 132 -10.93 -19.38 -4.72
C TYR A 132 -10.20 -19.96 -5.95
N ARG A 133 -9.00 -19.46 -6.28
CA ARG A 133 -8.18 -19.89 -7.43
C ARG A 133 -8.88 -19.82 -8.80
N ASP A 134 -10.02 -19.14 -8.90
CA ASP A 134 -10.81 -19.06 -10.13
C ASP A 134 -10.16 -18.14 -11.18
N THR A 135 -9.20 -17.29 -10.78
CA THR A 135 -8.51 -16.37 -11.70
C THR A 135 -7.03 -16.24 -11.38
N VAL A 136 -6.18 -16.63 -12.34
CA VAL A 136 -4.78 -16.19 -12.38
C VAL A 136 -4.77 -14.72 -12.80
N ALA A 137 -4.03 -13.87 -12.09
CA ALA A 137 -3.95 -12.45 -12.39
C ALA A 137 -3.50 -12.22 -13.85
N ALA A 138 -4.33 -11.52 -14.62
CA ALA A 138 -4.08 -11.22 -16.02
C ALA A 138 -3.35 -9.88 -16.19
N ALA A 139 -2.59 -9.75 -17.27
CA ALA A 139 -1.88 -8.51 -17.62
C ALA A 139 -2.82 -7.29 -17.65
N GLN A 140 -4.02 -7.43 -18.22
CA GLN A 140 -4.99 -6.35 -18.31
C GLN A 140 -5.49 -5.89 -16.94
N GLN A 141 -5.61 -6.81 -15.98
CA GLN A 141 -6.00 -6.48 -14.60
C GLN A 141 -4.88 -5.71 -13.90
N ALA A 142 -3.63 -6.15 -14.07
CA ALA A 142 -2.46 -5.49 -13.52
C ALA A 142 -2.27 -4.07 -14.08
N ASP A 143 -2.41 -3.90 -15.40
CA ASP A 143 -2.32 -2.59 -16.05
C ASP A 143 -3.43 -1.65 -15.57
N ALA A 144 -4.68 -2.12 -15.53
CA ALA A 144 -5.81 -1.32 -15.07
C ALA A 144 -5.67 -0.90 -13.58
N MET A 145 -5.20 -1.80 -12.73
CA MET A 145 -4.97 -1.48 -11.31
C MET A 145 -3.81 -0.51 -11.11
N PHE A 146 -2.74 -0.66 -11.89
CA PHE A 146 -1.62 0.29 -11.86
C PHE A 146 -2.06 1.68 -12.32
N ASP A 147 -2.79 1.78 -13.43
CA ASP A 147 -3.31 3.05 -13.96
C ASP A 147 -4.25 3.72 -12.95
N LEU A 148 -5.11 2.95 -12.28
CA LEU A 148 -5.97 3.45 -11.21
C LEU A 148 -5.15 4.01 -10.04
N ALA A 149 -4.11 3.28 -9.61
CA ALA A 149 -3.27 3.70 -8.51
C ALA A 149 -2.50 4.99 -8.83
N VAL A 150 -1.95 5.11 -10.05
CA VAL A 150 -1.31 6.34 -10.53
C VAL A 150 -2.30 7.50 -10.58
N ALA A 151 -3.48 7.29 -11.16
CA ALA A 151 -4.49 8.33 -11.29
C ALA A 151 -4.94 8.87 -9.93
N ILE A 152 -5.17 7.99 -8.96
CA ILE A 152 -5.51 8.37 -7.59
C ILE A 152 -4.33 9.10 -6.94
N HIS A 153 -3.12 8.56 -7.02
CA HIS A 153 -1.94 9.17 -6.41
C HIS A 153 -1.70 10.59 -6.95
N ASP A 154 -1.78 10.77 -8.26
CA ASP A 154 -1.61 12.07 -8.91
C ASP A 154 -2.75 13.04 -8.59
N TYR A 155 -3.98 12.54 -8.47
CA TYR A 155 -5.11 13.34 -7.97
C TYR A 155 -4.82 13.85 -6.55
N VAL A 156 -4.55 12.96 -5.60
CA VAL A 156 -4.44 13.29 -4.17
C VAL A 156 -3.21 14.12 -3.85
N LYS A 157 -2.04 13.83 -4.44
CA LYS A 157 -0.79 14.54 -4.12
C LYS A 157 -0.87 16.04 -4.41
N ASN A 158 -1.75 16.44 -5.33
CA ASN A 158 -1.95 17.85 -5.70
C ASN A 158 -2.87 18.62 -4.75
N PHE A 159 -3.69 17.93 -3.94
CA PHE A 159 -4.55 18.58 -2.93
C PHE A 159 -3.81 18.86 -1.62
N ALA A 160 -2.81 18.07 -1.30
CA ALA A 160 -2.03 18.22 -0.08
C ALA A 160 -0.94 19.29 -0.26
N ARG A 161 -0.70 20.09 0.79
CA ARG A 161 0.40 21.09 0.84
C ARG A 161 1.80 20.46 0.79
N LEU A 162 1.89 19.14 0.75
CA LEU A 162 3.10 18.32 0.78
C LEU A 162 3.41 17.68 -0.58
N SER A 163 2.90 18.24 -1.70
CA SER A 163 3.21 17.73 -3.04
C SER A 163 4.72 17.68 -3.36
N HIS A 164 5.52 18.56 -2.73
CA HIS A 164 6.97 18.59 -2.84
C HIS A 164 7.67 17.40 -2.15
N GLU A 165 6.98 16.69 -1.26
CA GLU A 165 7.48 15.48 -0.59
C GLU A 165 7.31 14.21 -1.44
N CYS A 166 6.54 14.29 -2.54
CA CYS A 166 6.35 13.18 -3.46
C CYS A 166 7.65 12.84 -4.20
N GLN A 167 8.01 11.57 -4.20
CA GLN A 167 9.25 11.06 -4.80
C GLN A 167 9.03 10.24 -6.08
N CYS A 168 7.79 10.16 -6.58
CA CYS A 168 7.54 9.52 -7.88
C CYS A 168 8.40 10.20 -8.97
N ARG A 169 9.10 9.38 -9.76
CA ARG A 169 9.80 9.87 -10.96
C ARG A 169 8.79 10.55 -11.89
N ARG A 170 9.12 11.74 -12.38
CA ARG A 170 8.37 12.41 -13.46
C ARG A 170 8.55 11.69 -14.77
#